data_AF-A0A3N1D1G7-F1
#
_entry.id   AF-A0A3N1D1G7-F1
#
_cell.length_a   1.000
_cell.length_b   1.000
_cell.length_c   1.000
_cell.angle_alpha   90.00
_cell.angle_beta   90.00
_cell.angle_gamma   90.00
#
_symmetry.space_group_name_H-M   'P 1'
#
loop_
_entity.id
_entity.type
_entity.pdbx_description
1 polymer ?
#
loop_
_entity_poly.entity_id
_entity_poly.type
_entity_poly.pdbx_seq_one_letter_code
_entity_poly.pdbx_strand_id
1 'polypeptide(L)'
;MRLHRGTGRATAAASRPVKARVGAAALAGAAALAALTGCSGLEYREGICSAGEYPALSVGGTGSACFPDGAEPEAGFARYPDGKVPQEVGDEWDVYWDTRTLDDNGDIIAASDTN
;
A
#
# COMPACT_ATOMS: atom_id res chain seq x y z
N MET A 1 -39.59 21.06 78.62
CA MET A 1 -40.39 22.17 78.05
C MET A 1 -40.03 22.31 76.57
N ARG A 2 -41.05 22.50 75.72
CA ARG A 2 -41.00 22.71 74.25
C ARG A 2 -40.24 24.02 73.91
N LEU A 3 -39.79 24.39 72.70
CA LEU A 3 -39.97 24.05 71.27
C LEU A 3 -38.60 24.33 70.58
N HIS A 4 -38.21 23.77 69.44
CA HIS A 4 -38.58 24.07 68.04
C HIS A 4 -37.58 23.26 67.19
N ARG A 5 -37.87 22.82 65.96
CA ARG A 5 -37.52 23.53 64.71
C ARG A 5 -37.43 22.40 63.66
N GLY A 6 -38.33 22.31 62.69
CA GLY A 6 -38.22 23.06 61.43
C GLY A 6 -38.05 22.05 60.29
N THR A 7 -39.17 21.69 59.65
CA THR A 7 -39.20 20.99 58.36
C THR A 7 -38.73 21.94 57.27
N GLY A 8 -37.61 21.60 56.62
CA GLY A 8 -37.14 22.25 55.41
C GLY A 8 -36.41 21.23 54.55
N ARG A 9 -37.14 20.50 53.71
CA ARG A 9 -36.53 19.69 52.64
C ARG A 9 -36.07 20.65 51.55
N ALA A 10 -34.76 20.92 51.50
CA ALA A 10 -34.15 21.62 50.39
C ALA A 10 -34.25 20.74 49.13
N THR A 11 -34.90 21.25 48.10
CA THR A 11 -34.81 20.76 46.73
C THR A 11 -33.40 21.01 46.21
N ALA A 12 -32.52 20.02 46.34
CA ALA A 12 -31.22 20.05 45.70
C ALA A 12 -31.38 19.73 44.22
N ALA A 13 -31.56 20.77 43.40
CA ALA A 13 -31.27 20.69 41.97
C ALA A 13 -29.77 20.37 41.82
N ALA A 14 -29.46 19.11 41.53
CA ALA A 14 -28.10 18.69 41.24
C ALA A 14 -27.65 19.33 39.92
N SER A 15 -26.88 20.40 40.05
CA SER A 15 -26.11 21.02 38.97
C SER A 15 -25.16 19.98 38.37
N ARG A 16 -25.48 19.53 37.15
CA ARG A 16 -24.61 18.61 36.40
C ARG A 16 -23.29 19.34 36.07
N PRO A 17 -22.13 18.75 36.40
CA PRO A 17 -20.85 19.43 36.27
C PRO A 17 -20.47 19.63 34.80
N VAL A 18 -20.28 20.89 34.41
CA VAL A 18 -19.70 21.37 33.15
C VAL A 18 -18.18 21.06 33.15
N LYS A 19 -17.79 19.79 33.24
CA LYS A 19 -16.38 19.37 33.18
C LYS A 19 -16.12 18.15 32.29
N ALA A 20 -17.15 17.66 31.58
CA ALA A 20 -17.05 16.49 30.71
C ALA A 20 -16.96 16.84 29.21
N ARG A 21 -16.37 17.99 28.83
CA ARG A 21 -16.29 18.43 27.41
C ARG A 21 -14.91 18.81 26.91
N VAL A 22 -13.83 18.48 27.63
CA VAL A 22 -12.46 18.81 27.18
C VAL A 22 -11.67 17.56 26.76
N GLY A 23 -12.05 16.36 27.22
CA GLY A 23 -11.37 15.11 26.82
C GLY A 23 -11.77 14.52 25.46
N ALA A 24 -12.97 14.85 24.95
CA ALA A 24 -13.51 14.22 23.73
C ALA A 24 -13.04 14.87 22.42
N ALA A 25 -12.49 16.10 22.47
CA ALA A 25 -12.10 16.84 21.26
C ALA A 25 -10.73 16.41 20.70
N ALA A 26 -9.84 15.88 21.54
CA ALA A 26 -8.47 15.54 21.12
C ALA A 26 -8.39 14.27 20.25
N LEU A 27 -9.20 13.24 20.54
CA LEU A 27 -9.21 12.00 19.74
C LEU A 27 -9.87 12.18 18.35
N ALA A 28 -10.85 13.08 18.23
CA ALA A 28 -11.52 13.33 16.95
C ALA A 28 -10.60 14.04 15.93
N GLY A 29 -9.68 14.88 16.39
CA GLY A 29 -8.73 15.58 15.52
C GLY A 29 -7.70 14.66 14.86
N ALA A 30 -7.21 13.64 15.58
CA ALA A 30 -6.23 12.69 15.05
C ALA A 30 -6.81 11.78 13.95
N ALA A 31 -8.05 11.31 14.13
CA ALA A 31 -8.75 10.51 13.11
C ALA A 31 -9.07 11.33 11.85
N ALA A 32 -9.43 12.61 12.01
CA ALA A 32 -9.67 13.51 10.87
C ALA A 32 -8.39 13.81 10.07
N LEU A 33 -7.24 13.96 10.74
CA LEU A 33 -5.95 14.16 10.05
C LEU A 33 -5.51 12.91 9.29
N ALA A 34 -5.67 11.71 9.87
CA ALA A 34 -5.38 10.46 9.17
C ALA A 34 -6.31 10.21 7.96
N ALA A 35 -7.56 10.66 8.04
CA ALA A 35 -8.50 10.60 6.92
C ALA A 35 -8.19 11.63 5.82
N LEU A 36 -7.68 12.81 6.20
CA LEU A 36 -7.30 13.88 5.27
C LEU A 36 -5.97 13.62 4.54
N THR A 37 -5.06 12.88 5.16
CA THR A 37 -3.84 12.43 4.47
C THR A 37 -4.12 11.30 3.48
N GLY A 38 -5.30 10.65 3.53
CA GLY A 38 -5.52 9.38 2.84
C GLY A 38 -4.47 8.34 3.26
N CYS A 39 -4.54 7.13 2.74
CA CYS A 39 -3.49 6.13 2.95
C CYS A 39 -2.19 6.45 2.17
N SER A 40 -1.89 7.73 1.91
CA SER A 40 -0.71 8.14 1.12
C SER A 40 0.63 7.85 1.81
N GLY A 41 0.62 7.59 3.12
CA GLY A 41 1.78 7.09 3.86
C GLY A 41 1.89 5.57 3.95
N LEU A 42 0.93 4.82 3.39
CA LEU A 42 1.01 3.38 3.23
C LEU A 42 1.60 3.12 1.85
N GLU A 43 2.92 2.93 1.75
CA GLU A 43 3.56 2.58 0.48
C GLU A 43 2.96 1.27 -0.04
N TYR A 44 2.09 1.39 -1.04
CA TYR A 44 1.51 0.25 -1.71
C TYR A 44 2.54 -0.29 -2.69
N ARG A 45 3.01 -1.51 -2.44
CA ARG A 45 3.90 -2.24 -3.34
C ARG A 45 3.08 -3.31 -4.02
N GLU A 46 3.03 -3.23 -5.33
CA GLU A 46 2.33 -4.18 -6.18
C GLU A 46 3.37 -5.15 -6.76
N GLY A 47 3.16 -6.45 -6.60
CA GLY A 47 4.01 -7.45 -7.24
C GLY A 47 3.76 -7.46 -8.76
N ILE A 48 4.81 -7.75 -9.54
CA ILE A 48 4.68 -7.84 -11.01
C ILE A 48 3.74 -8.96 -11.44
N CYS A 49 3.82 -10.10 -10.74
CA CYS A 49 2.99 -11.27 -10.98
C CYS A 49 2.29 -11.73 -9.70
N SER A 50 1.27 -12.56 -9.85
CA SER A 50 0.59 -13.16 -8.69
C SER A 50 1.48 -14.19 -7.99
N ALA A 51 1.13 -14.55 -6.76
CA ALA A 51 1.81 -15.64 -6.06
C ALA A 51 1.67 -16.96 -6.84
N GLY A 52 2.78 -17.68 -7.02
CA GLY A 52 2.84 -18.92 -7.81
C GLY A 52 3.11 -18.69 -9.32
N GLU A 53 3.37 -17.45 -9.70
CA GLU A 53 3.78 -17.06 -11.05
C GLU A 53 5.12 -16.32 -11.01
N TYR A 54 5.81 -16.35 -12.14
CA TYR A 54 7.03 -15.59 -12.36
C TYR A 54 6.90 -14.74 -13.64
N PRO A 55 7.61 -13.60 -13.73
CA PRO A 55 7.62 -12.79 -14.94
C PRO A 55 8.65 -13.33 -15.95
N ALA A 56 8.28 -13.35 -17.23
CA ALA A 56 9.19 -13.59 -18.35
C ALA A 56 9.22 -12.36 -19.26
N LEU A 57 10.40 -12.03 -19.76
CA LEU A 57 10.69 -10.88 -20.62
C LEU A 57 10.33 -11.20 -22.07
N SER A 58 9.69 -10.28 -22.78
CA SER A 58 9.55 -10.39 -24.24
C SER A 58 10.93 -10.33 -24.89
N VAL A 59 11.26 -11.29 -25.75
CA VAL A 59 12.45 -11.23 -26.59
C VAL A 59 12.22 -10.20 -27.69
N GLY A 60 13.21 -9.36 -27.97
CA GLY A 60 13.15 -8.35 -29.02
C GLY A 60 12.21 -7.16 -28.74
N GLY A 61 11.74 -7.01 -27.49
CA GLY A 61 10.80 -5.97 -27.11
C GLY A 61 10.78 -5.70 -25.61
N THR A 62 10.17 -4.59 -25.20
CA THR A 62 9.98 -4.26 -23.78
C THR A 62 8.76 -4.94 -23.21
N GLY A 63 8.79 -5.20 -21.90
CA GLY A 63 7.65 -5.71 -21.14
C GLY A 63 7.70 -7.21 -20.89
N SER A 64 6.73 -7.69 -20.13
CA SER A 64 6.71 -9.06 -19.63
C SER A 64 5.31 -9.65 -19.53
N ALA A 65 5.27 -10.98 -19.45
CA ALA A 65 4.07 -11.73 -19.11
C ALA A 65 4.34 -12.66 -17.91
N CYS A 66 3.28 -13.02 -17.19
CA CYS A 66 3.34 -13.90 -16.03
C CYS A 66 3.04 -15.33 -16.42
N PHE A 67 3.86 -16.26 -15.95
CA PHE A 67 3.73 -17.69 -16.21
C PHE A 67 3.75 -18.47 -14.90
N PRO A 68 3.07 -19.63 -14.79
CA PRO A 68 3.09 -20.44 -13.58
C PRO A 68 4.48 -20.95 -13.24
N ASP A 69 4.84 -20.98 -11.95
CA ASP A 69 6.13 -21.50 -11.49
C ASP A 69 6.46 -22.88 -12.04
N GLY A 70 7.68 -23.03 -12.54
CA GLY A 70 8.18 -24.27 -13.16
C GLY A 70 7.67 -24.55 -14.59
N ALA A 71 6.76 -23.74 -15.14
CA ALA A 71 6.39 -23.83 -16.55
C ALA A 71 7.42 -23.14 -17.45
N GLU A 72 7.63 -23.64 -18.66
CA GLU A 72 8.41 -22.95 -19.69
C GLU A 72 7.60 -21.75 -20.23
N PRO A 73 8.21 -20.57 -20.45
CA PRO A 73 7.54 -19.46 -21.13
C PRO A 73 7.10 -19.86 -22.55
N GLU A 74 6.08 -19.20 -23.06
CA GLU A 74 5.68 -19.36 -24.46
C GLU A 74 6.71 -18.76 -25.43
N ALA A 75 6.65 -19.15 -26.70
CA ALA A 75 7.58 -18.66 -27.72
C ALA A 75 7.52 -17.14 -27.84
N GLY A 76 8.69 -16.50 -27.89
CA GLY A 76 8.82 -15.04 -27.88
C GLY A 76 9.06 -14.45 -26.49
N PHE A 77 9.02 -15.26 -25.43
CA PHE A 77 9.42 -14.87 -24.08
C PHE A 77 10.63 -15.65 -23.59
N ALA A 78 11.42 -15.03 -22.73
CA ALA A 78 12.56 -15.65 -22.08
C ALA A 78 12.56 -15.35 -20.58
N ARG A 79 13.19 -16.25 -19.81
CA ARG A 79 13.51 -15.97 -18.41
C ARG A 79 14.45 -14.78 -18.32
N TYR A 80 14.21 -13.92 -17.33
CA TYR A 80 15.16 -12.87 -17.00
C TYR A 80 16.52 -13.47 -16.59
N PRO A 81 17.64 -12.78 -16.88
CA PRO A 81 18.93 -13.16 -16.34
C PRO A 81 18.92 -13.20 -14.80
N ASP A 82 19.74 -14.08 -14.22
CA ASP A 82 19.83 -14.24 -12.77
C ASP A 82 20.14 -12.91 -12.08
N GLY A 83 19.36 -12.61 -11.03
CA GLY A 83 19.50 -11.37 -10.27
C GLY A 83 19.00 -10.12 -10.99
N LYS A 84 18.39 -10.25 -12.17
CA LYS A 84 17.79 -9.15 -12.95
C LYS A 84 16.27 -9.32 -13.14
N VAL A 85 15.61 -9.98 -12.21
CA VAL A 85 14.18 -10.31 -12.27
C VAL A 85 13.38 -9.24 -11.53
N PRO A 86 12.43 -8.55 -12.18
CA PRO A 86 11.54 -7.61 -11.48
C PRO A 86 10.60 -8.37 -10.55
N GLN A 87 10.37 -7.83 -9.36
CA GLN A 87 9.54 -8.40 -8.30
C GLN A 87 8.34 -7.50 -8.00
N GLU A 88 8.57 -6.19 -7.94
CA GLU A 88 7.56 -5.18 -7.64
C GLU A 88 7.50 -4.13 -8.76
N VAL A 89 6.31 -3.59 -9.02
CA VAL A 89 6.12 -2.47 -9.95
C VAL A 89 6.94 -1.28 -9.47
N GLY A 90 7.75 -0.74 -10.36
CA GLY A 90 8.66 0.38 -10.10
C GLY A 90 9.95 0.01 -9.37
N ASP A 91 10.25 -1.28 -9.18
CA ASP A 91 11.55 -1.68 -8.66
C ASP A 91 12.70 -1.43 -9.65
N GLU A 92 13.94 -1.65 -9.20
CA GLU A 92 15.14 -1.42 -10.00
C GLU A 92 15.09 -2.15 -11.35
N TRP A 93 14.59 -3.38 -11.35
CA TRP A 93 14.57 -4.21 -12.55
C TRP A 93 13.39 -3.88 -13.44
N ASP A 94 12.21 -3.57 -12.89
CA ASP A 94 11.06 -3.10 -13.65
C ASP A 94 11.43 -1.88 -14.50
N VAL A 95 12.04 -0.87 -13.86
CA VAL A 95 12.49 0.36 -14.53
C VAL A 95 13.67 0.11 -15.48
N TYR A 96 14.60 -0.80 -15.15
CA TYR A 96 15.72 -1.13 -16.04
C TYR A 96 15.25 -1.69 -17.38
N TRP A 97 14.22 -2.54 -17.35
CA TRP A 97 13.70 -3.23 -18.53
C TRP A 97 12.76 -2.37 -19.38
N ASP A 98 12.37 -1.17 -18.94
CA ASP A 98 11.63 -0.19 -19.76
C ASP A 98 12.38 0.23 -21.04
N THR A 99 13.71 0.08 -21.07
CA THR A 99 14.55 0.49 -22.20
C THR A 99 15.48 -0.61 -22.71
N ARG A 100 15.36 -1.82 -22.14
CA ARG A 100 16.24 -2.95 -22.41
C ARG A 100 15.42 -4.17 -22.76
N THR A 101 16.03 -5.08 -23.51
CA THR A 101 15.44 -6.38 -23.84
C THR A 101 16.55 -7.41 -24.09
N LEU A 102 16.16 -8.65 -24.37
CA LEU A 102 17.06 -9.69 -24.85
C LEU A 102 16.91 -9.80 -26.38
N ASP A 103 18.02 -10.02 -27.08
CA ASP A 103 17.98 -10.47 -28.47
C ASP A 103 17.73 -11.99 -28.55
N ASP A 104 17.67 -12.53 -29.78
CA ASP A 104 17.46 -13.97 -30.02
C ASP A 104 18.58 -14.86 -29.45
N ASN A 105 19.74 -14.29 -29.11
CA ASN A 105 20.87 -14.99 -28.52
C ASN A 105 20.87 -14.92 -26.98
N GLY A 106 19.97 -14.14 -26.38
CA GLY A 106 19.93 -13.87 -24.95
C GLY A 106 20.87 -12.74 -24.50
N ASP A 107 21.40 -11.93 -25.42
CA ASP A 107 22.21 -10.76 -25.10
C ASP A 107 21.32 -9.57 -24.74
N ILE A 108 21.72 -8.81 -23.72
CA ILE A 108 20.97 -7.62 -23.30
C ILE A 108 21.28 -6.45 -24.25
N ILE A 109 20.25 -5.98 -24.97
CA ILE A 109 20.34 -4.88 -25.93
C ILE A 109 19.42 -3.72 -25.53
N ALA A 110 19.57 -2.55 -26.16
CA ALA A 110 18.57 -1.51 -26.03
C ALA A 110 17.33 -1.88 -26.85
N ALA A 111 16.14 -1.62 -26.33
CA ALA A 111 14.90 -1.89 -27.05
C ALA A 111 14.71 -1.02 -28.32
N SER A 112 15.49 0.06 -28.45
CA SER A 112 15.56 0.86 -29.68
C SER A 112 16.29 0.17 -30.82
N ASP A 113 17.08 -0.87 -30.53
CA ASP A 113 17.95 -1.54 -31.49
C ASP A 113 17.24 -2.71 -32.19
N THR A 114 16.07 -3.10 -31.69
CA THR A 114 15.13 -4.05 -32.29
C THR A 114 14.21 -3.32 -33.27
N ASN A 115 14.61 -3.27 -34.54
CA ASN A 115 13.91 -2.62 -35.65
C ASN A 115 13.68 -3.58 -36.82
#